data_AF-A0A3D5JDW2-F1
#
_entry.id   AF-A0A3D5JDW2-F1
#
_cell.length_a   1.000
_cell.length_b   1.000
_cell.length_c   1.000
_cell.angle_alpha   90.00
_cell.angle_beta   90.00
_cell.angle_gamma   90.00
#
_symmetry.space_group_name_H-M   'P 1'
#
loop_
_entity.id
_entity.type
_entity.pdbx_description
1 polymer ?
#
loop_
_entity_poly.entity_id
_entity_poly.type
_entity_poly.pdbx_seq_one_letter_code
_entity_poly.pdbx_strand_id
1 'polypeptide(L)'
;AGSPGGAPAATLPPEAAQKMQALMNEMRALQSKIRAECRDVGKDFAEEARKIHYGEAEPEGIYGQATPEEREALDEEGVNVVDIPWLPKDN
;
A
#
# COMPACT_ATOMS: atom_id res chain seq x y z
N ALA A 1 32.97 3.12 -30.98
CA ALA A 1 33.33 2.43 -29.72
C ALA A 1 33.05 3.40 -28.56
N GLY A 2 32.28 3.11 -27.51
CA GLY A 2 31.63 1.86 -27.11
C GLY A 2 30.46 2.10 -26.13
N SER A 3 29.57 1.11 -26.06
CA SER A 3 28.59 0.86 -25.00
C SER A 3 29.25 0.12 -23.82
N PRO A 4 28.55 -0.26 -22.73
CA PRO A 4 27.49 0.39 -21.93
C PRO A 4 27.78 0.33 -20.41
N GLY A 5 27.26 1.26 -19.61
CA GLY A 5 27.32 1.19 -18.14
C GLY A 5 26.05 0.60 -17.54
N GLY A 6 25.83 -0.70 -17.70
CA GLY A 6 24.80 -1.42 -16.94
C GLY A 6 25.25 -1.54 -15.48
N ALA A 7 24.52 -0.92 -14.56
CA ALA A 7 24.74 -1.15 -13.14
C ALA A 7 24.54 -2.65 -12.84
N PRO A 8 25.44 -3.30 -12.08
CA PRO A 8 25.25 -4.69 -11.71
C PRO A 8 24.01 -4.79 -10.81
N ALA A 9 23.00 -5.54 -11.25
CA ALA A 9 21.95 -6.01 -10.38
C ALA A 9 22.63 -6.74 -9.21
N ALA A 10 22.61 -6.15 -8.02
CA ALA A 10 23.20 -6.71 -6.82
C ALA A 10 22.65 -8.13 -6.65
N THR A 11 23.51 -9.13 -6.83
CA THR A 11 23.15 -10.53 -6.65
C THR A 11 22.97 -10.75 -5.15
N LEU A 12 21.73 -10.64 -4.68
CA LEU A 12 21.38 -10.95 -3.29
C LEU A 12 21.84 -12.38 -2.97
N PRO A 13 22.39 -12.64 -1.77
CA PRO A 13 22.66 -14.00 -1.32
C PRO A 13 21.40 -14.86 -1.46
N PRO A 14 21.50 -16.15 -1.81
CA PRO A 14 20.34 -17.00 -2.06
C PRO A 14 19.35 -17.03 -0.87
N GLU A 15 19.86 -16.97 0.36
CA GLU A 15 19.03 -16.88 1.56
C GLU A 15 18.26 -15.54 1.67
N ALA A 16 18.88 -14.42 1.27
CA ALA A 16 18.24 -13.12 1.26
C ALA A 16 17.20 -13.03 0.13
N ALA A 17 17.46 -13.64 -1.02
CA ALA A 17 16.51 -13.72 -2.12
C ALA A 17 15.26 -14.53 -1.73
N GLN A 18 15.44 -15.67 -1.04
CA GLN A 18 14.33 -16.47 -0.52
C GLN A 18 13.49 -15.70 0.51
N LYS A 19 14.13 -15.00 1.46
CA LYS A 19 13.43 -14.16 2.44
C LYS A 19 12.65 -13.02 1.78
N MET A 20 13.23 -12.36 0.79
CA MET A 20 12.55 -11.31 0.02
C MET A 20 11.33 -11.88 -0.71
N GLN A 21 11.46 -13.04 -1.34
CA GLN A 21 10.36 -13.68 -2.06
C GLN A 21 9.21 -14.11 -1.12
N ALA A 22 9.54 -14.63 0.07
CA ALA A 22 8.56 -14.93 1.10
C ALA A 22 7.80 -13.67 1.54
N LEU A 23 8.53 -12.58 1.83
CA LEU A 23 7.93 -11.29 2.20
C LEU A 23 7.00 -10.74 1.10
N MET A 24 7.41 -10.84 -0.16
CA MET A 24 6.58 -10.41 -1.29
C MET A 24 5.29 -11.23 -1.40
N ASN A 25 5.36 -12.55 -1.16
CA ASN A 25 4.17 -13.40 -1.16
C ASN A 25 3.21 -13.05 -0.01
N GLU A 26 3.73 -12.80 1.19
CA GLU A 26 2.92 -12.34 2.33
C GLU A 26 2.26 -10.98 2.05
N MET A 27 3.01 -10.04 1.48
CA MET A 27 2.50 -8.73 1.06
C MET A 27 1.39 -8.85 0.02
N ARG A 28 1.50 -9.77 -0.94
CA ARG A 28 0.45 -10.05 -1.93
C ARG A 28 -0.79 -10.65 -1.27
N ALA A 29 -0.61 -11.58 -0.33
CA ALA A 29 -1.72 -12.17 0.40
C ALA A 29 -2.48 -11.11 1.23
N LEU A 30 -1.75 -10.20 1.89
CA LEU A 30 -2.35 -9.07 2.61
C LEU A 30 -3.15 -8.15 1.68
N GLN A 31 -2.55 -7.73 0.55
CA GLN A 31 -3.25 -6.92 -0.45
C GLN A 31 -4.51 -7.62 -0.99
N SER A 32 -4.45 -8.94 -1.20
CA SER A 32 -5.62 -9.69 -1.65
C SER A 32 -6.73 -9.73 -0.62
N LYS A 33 -6.40 -9.85 0.67
CA LYS A 33 -7.40 -9.80 1.76
C LYS A 33 -8.06 -8.42 1.84
N ILE A 34 -7.26 -7.36 1.77
CA ILE A 34 -7.78 -5.98 1.77
C ILE A 34 -8.75 -5.77 0.61
N ARG A 35 -8.39 -6.19 -0.61
CA ARG A 35 -9.32 -6.06 -1.76
C ARG A 35 -10.59 -6.91 -1.63
N ALA A 36 -10.55 -7.99 -0.86
CA ALA A 36 -11.68 -8.90 -0.68
C ALA A 36 -12.62 -8.45 0.47
N GLU A 37 -12.05 -7.87 1.53
CA GLU A 37 -12.77 -7.51 2.75
C GLU A 37 -13.04 -6.01 2.89
N CYS A 38 -12.26 -5.17 2.22
CA CYS A 38 -12.39 -3.71 2.26
C CYS A 38 -12.96 -3.15 0.95
N ARG A 39 -13.65 -2.03 1.05
CA ARG A 39 -14.21 -1.29 -0.08
C ARG A 39 -13.17 -0.39 -0.73
N ASP A 40 -13.07 -0.45 -2.06
CA ASP A 40 -12.25 0.47 -2.86
C ASP A 40 -12.96 1.81 -2.99
N VAL A 41 -12.37 2.86 -2.43
CA VAL A 41 -12.89 4.24 -2.50
C VAL A 41 -12.04 5.13 -3.41
N GLY A 42 -10.99 4.58 -4.03
CA GLY A 42 -10.16 5.32 -4.97
C GLY A 42 -9.58 6.59 -4.36
N LYS A 43 -9.83 7.75 -4.98
CA LYS A 43 -9.31 9.06 -4.54
C LYS A 43 -10.09 9.68 -3.38
N ASP A 44 -11.26 9.15 -3.07
CA ASP A 44 -12.14 9.68 -2.03
C ASP A 44 -11.79 9.11 -0.64
N PHE A 45 -10.61 8.49 -0.51
CA PHE A 45 -10.18 7.82 0.72
C PHE A 45 -10.18 8.76 1.93
N ALA A 46 -9.67 9.98 1.77
CA ALA A 46 -9.62 10.93 2.86
C ALA A 46 -11.01 11.34 3.36
N GLU A 47 -11.96 11.59 2.46
CA GLU A 47 -13.33 11.91 2.85
C GLU A 47 -14.04 10.72 3.51
N GLU A 48 -13.95 9.52 2.94
CA GLU A 48 -14.61 8.34 3.50
C GLU A 48 -14.01 7.97 4.87
N ALA A 49 -12.68 8.09 5.04
CA ALA A 49 -12.02 7.85 6.31
C ALA A 49 -12.51 8.81 7.41
N ARG A 50 -12.68 10.09 7.07
CA ARG A 50 -13.26 11.09 7.99
C ARG A 50 -14.69 10.75 8.36
N LYS A 51 -15.54 10.41 7.39
CA LYS A 51 -16.94 10.03 7.65
C LYS A 51 -17.04 8.86 8.62
N ILE A 52 -16.19 7.85 8.45
CA ILE A 52 -16.13 6.71 9.38
C ILE A 52 -15.66 7.15 10.77
N HIS A 53 -14.64 8.01 10.85
CA HIS A 53 -14.13 8.52 12.12
C HIS A 53 -15.16 9.34 12.90
N TYR A 54 -15.90 10.23 12.23
CA TYR A 54 -16.95 11.06 12.85
C TYR A 54 -18.28 10.32 13.05
N GLY A 55 -18.40 9.07 12.57
CA GLY A 55 -19.63 8.26 12.69
C GLY A 55 -20.74 8.67 11.72
N GLU A 56 -20.39 9.36 10.63
CA GLU A 56 -21.30 9.69 9.53
C GLU A 56 -21.51 8.51 8.55
N ALA A 57 -20.59 7.55 8.55
CA ALA A 57 -20.66 6.30 7.78
C ALA A 57 -20.50 5.08 8.70
N GLU A 58 -20.94 3.90 8.23
CA GLU A 58 -20.75 2.66 8.98
C GLU A 58 -19.25 2.32 9.12
N PRO A 59 -18.82 1.74 10.26
CA PRO A 59 -17.43 1.35 10.46
C PRO A 59 -17.09 0.14 9.59
N GLU A 60 -16.69 0.41 8.35
CA GLU A 60 -16.24 -0.56 7.36
C GLU A 60 -14.75 -0.38 7.01
N GLY A 61 -14.11 -1.45 6.53
CA GLY A 61 -12.75 -1.36 6.01
C GLY A 61 -12.78 -0.67 4.64
N ILE A 62 -12.01 0.41 4.48
CA ILE A 62 -11.84 1.10 3.19
C ILE A 62 -10.38 1.09 2.77
N TYR A 63 -10.13 1.07 1.47
CA TYR A 63 -8.79 1.28 0.91
C TYR A 63 -8.87 2.19 -0.31
N GLY A 64 -7.82 2.97 -0.53
CA GLY A 64 -7.77 3.91 -1.63
C GLY A 64 -6.43 4.62 -1.72
N GLN A 65 -6.46 5.79 -2.33
CA GLN A 65 -5.33 6.67 -2.56
C GLN A 65 -5.63 8.00 -1.87
N ALA A 66 -4.64 8.52 -1.17
CA ALA A 66 -4.65 9.86 -0.60
C ALA A 66 -3.34 10.56 -0.99
N THR A 67 -3.40 11.88 -1.15
CA THR A 67 -2.18 12.68 -1.32
C THR A 67 -1.42 12.76 0.02
N PRO A 68 -0.12 13.14 -0.01
CA PRO A 68 0.63 13.38 1.21
C PRO A 68 -0.03 14.40 2.14
N GLU A 69 -0.60 15.47 1.57
CA GLU A 69 -1.28 16.52 2.33
C GLU A 69 -2.57 16.00 2.99
N GLU A 70 -3.36 15.19 2.28
CA GLU A 70 -4.55 14.56 2.84
C GLU A 70 -4.19 13.60 3.97
N ARG A 71 -3.12 12.82 3.81
CA ARG A 71 -2.65 11.90 4.84
C ARG A 71 -2.19 12.63 6.10
N GLU A 72 -1.48 13.75 5.95
CA GLU A 72 -1.09 14.60 7.09
C GLU A 72 -2.32 15.14 7.81
N ALA A 73 -3.31 15.66 7.07
CA ALA A 73 -4.54 16.15 7.66
C ALA A 73 -5.31 15.05 8.41
N LEU A 74 -5.36 13.83 7.87
CA LEU A 74 -5.97 12.67 8.54
C LEU A 74 -5.27 12.33 9.85
N ASP A 75 -3.93 12.40 9.89
CA ASP A 75 -3.15 12.16 11.11
C ASP A 75 -3.40 13.25 12.17
N GLU A 76 -3.44 14.52 11.76
CA GLU A 76 -3.77 15.66 12.63
C GLU A 76 -5.18 15.55 13.24
N GLU A 77 -6.13 15.02 12.47
CA GLU A 77 -7.50 14.74 12.93
C GLU A 77 -7.59 13.50 13.84
N GLY A 78 -6.54 12.68 13.91
CA GLY A 78 -6.52 11.43 14.67
C GLY A 78 -7.16 10.24 13.94
N VAL A 79 -7.28 10.32 12.61
CA VAL A 79 -7.73 9.22 11.76
C VAL A 79 -6.58 8.26 11.52
N ASN A 80 -6.68 7.05 12.06
CA ASN A 80 -5.63 6.05 11.94
C ASN A 80 -5.61 5.45 10.53
N VAL A 81 -4.60 5.83 9.73
CA VAL A 81 -4.40 5.35 8.37
C VAL A 81 -3.07 4.61 8.24
N VAL A 82 -3.08 3.52 7.46
CA VAL A 82 -1.89 2.71 7.21
C VAL A 82 -1.54 2.80 5.73
N ASP A 83 -0.26 3.06 5.46
CA ASP A 83 0.27 3.03 4.10
C ASP A 83 0.81 1.65 3.80
N ILE A 84 0.35 1.09 2.69
CA ILE A 84 0.67 -0.26 2.28
C ILE A 84 1.37 -0.19 0.93
N PRO A 85 2.60 -0.73 0.82
CA PRO A 85 3.29 -0.77 -0.46
C PRO A 85 2.52 -1.70 -1.42
N TRP A 86 1.85 -1.09 -2.40
CA TRP A 86 1.17 -1.83 -3.46
C TRP A 86 2.20 -2.44 -4.40
N LEU A 87 2.23 -3.77 -4.43
CA LEU A 87 3.13 -4.48 -5.33
C LEU A 87 2.56 -4.42 -6.75
N PRO A 88 3.39 -4.16 -7.78
CA PRO A 88 2.93 -4.23 -9.15
C PRO A 88 2.38 -5.62 -9.44
N LYS A 89 1.35 -5.68 -10.29
CA LYS A 89 0.84 -6.96 -10.79
C LYS A 89 1.99 -7.63 -11.57
N ASP A 90 2.28 -8.89 -11.26
CA ASP A 90 3.16 -9.68 -12.12
C ASP A 90 2.54 -9.73 -13.52
N ASN A 91 3.28 -9.26 -14.53
CA ASN A 91 2.97 -9.45 -15.94
C ASN A 91 3.53 -10.80 -16.40
#